data_AF-A0A523X755-F1
#
_entry.id   AF-A0A523X755-F1
#
_cell.length_a   1.000
_cell.length_b   1.000
_cell.length_c   1.000
_cell.angle_alpha   90.00
_cell.angle_beta   90.00
_cell.angle_gamma   90.00
#
_symmetry.space_group_name_H-M   'P 1'
#
loop_
_entity.id
_entity.type
_entity.pdbx_description
1 polymer ?
#
loop_
_entity_poly.entity_id
_entity_poly.type
_entity_poly.pdbx_seq_one_letter_code
_entity_poly.pdbx_strand_id
1 'polypeptide(L)'
;MAHSAGLDMILAHLYARARNNMPLMAGPEEETFSEISSLGKHPLYKKIRLELKRGKTLSEALSSMKGFPSFLLKIIQRGDDSGNLATALKIVLDHYPVFARFKFHMRTIYAYISVTLVFLLAFLIYFSYIFTNTYTTALGNATPDHPALFRLFFLVSNPYFIAFFAVAVIAAYLLVRYVLKIDLIYCVIRRTPVMNRNYLRVLSLEFVTMY
;
A
#
# COMPACT_ATOMS: atom_id res chain seq x y z
N MET A 1 -5.25 -7.24 3.94
CA MET A 1 -6.51 -8.00 3.81
C MET A 1 -7.11 -8.40 5.16
N ALA A 2 -6.38 -9.03 6.08
CA ALA A 2 -6.94 -9.41 7.39
C ALA A 2 -7.46 -8.23 8.23
N HIS A 3 -6.75 -7.09 8.23
CA HIS A 3 -7.16 -5.91 9.01
C HIS A 3 -8.38 -5.18 8.44
N SER A 4 -8.57 -5.15 7.11
CA SER A 4 -9.74 -4.50 6.50
C SER A 4 -10.99 -5.34 6.68
N ALA A 5 -10.91 -6.66 6.46
CA ALA A 5 -12.03 -7.58 6.64
C ALA A 5 -12.54 -7.61 8.09
N GLY A 6 -11.63 -7.55 9.07
CA GLY A 6 -12.02 -7.46 10.48
C GLY A 6 -12.70 -6.14 10.83
N LEU A 7 -12.34 -5.03 10.18
CA LEU A 7 -12.97 -3.73 10.38
C LEU A 7 -14.36 -3.65 9.73
N ASP A 8 -14.52 -4.20 8.52
CA ASP A 8 -15.81 -4.28 7.82
C ASP A 8 -16.85 -5.00 8.69
N MET A 9 -16.45 -6.14 9.26
CA MET A 9 -17.31 -6.97 10.12
C MET A 9 -17.65 -6.28 11.45
N ILE A 10 -16.70 -5.55 12.06
CA ILE A 10 -16.95 -4.75 13.27
C ILE A 10 -17.91 -3.59 12.98
N LEU A 11 -17.71 -2.87 11.86
CA LEU A 11 -18.60 -1.77 11.46
C LEU A 11 -20.01 -2.27 11.14
N ALA A 12 -20.14 -3.41 10.47
CA ALA A 12 -21.44 -4.05 10.20
C ALA A 12 -22.18 -4.40 11.49
N HIS A 13 -21.48 -4.98 12.48
CA HIS A 13 -22.05 -5.29 13.78
C HIS A 13 -22.47 -4.04 14.57
N LEU A 14 -21.65 -2.98 14.56
CA LEU A 14 -22.01 -1.70 15.19
C LEU A 14 -23.21 -1.06 14.49
N TYR A 15 -23.32 -1.17 13.17
CA TYR A 15 -24.45 -0.67 12.39
C TYR A 15 -25.74 -1.41 12.73
N ALA A 16 -25.70 -2.75 12.79
CA ALA A 16 -26.85 -3.57 13.16
C ALA A 16 -27.40 -3.17 14.54
N ARG A 17 -26.52 -2.90 15.51
CA ARG A 17 -26.91 -2.41 16.84
C ARG A 17 -27.49 -1.01 16.83
N ALA A 18 -26.83 -0.07 16.17
CA ALA A 18 -27.31 1.31 16.06
C ALA A 18 -28.67 1.38 15.37
N ARG A 19 -28.90 0.56 14.34
CA ARG A 19 -30.19 0.45 13.63
C ARG A 19 -31.31 -0.06 14.54
N ASN A 20 -31.00 -0.98 15.44
CA ASN A 20 -31.97 -1.59 16.36
C ASN A 20 -32.14 -0.81 17.68
N ASN A 21 -31.61 0.41 17.77
CA ASN A 21 -31.57 1.21 19.01
C ASN A 21 -30.96 0.45 20.22
N MET A 22 -30.12 -0.55 19.94
CA MET A 22 -29.44 -1.30 20.98
C MET A 22 -28.26 -0.48 21.51
N PRO A 23 -28.04 -0.43 22.84
CA PRO A 23 -26.87 0.24 23.39
C PRO A 23 -25.59 -0.41 22.84
N LEU A 24 -24.74 0.41 22.23
CA LEU A 24 -23.47 -0.02 21.60
C LEU A 24 -22.56 -0.79 22.59
N MET A 25 -22.77 -0.58 23.89
CA MET A 25 -22.01 -1.18 24.98
C MET A 25 -22.52 -2.55 25.44
N ALA A 26 -23.77 -2.92 25.11
CA ALA A 26 -24.39 -4.17 25.58
C ALA A 26 -23.55 -5.40 25.22
N GLY A 27 -23.59 -6.42 26.08
CA GLY A 27 -22.98 -7.72 25.79
C GLY A 27 -23.53 -8.33 24.50
N PRO A 28 -22.83 -9.28 23.87
CA PRO A 28 -23.42 -10.01 22.75
C PRO A 28 -24.73 -10.68 23.21
N GLU A 29 -25.84 -10.34 22.56
CA GLU A 29 -27.09 -11.08 22.72
C GLU A 29 -26.95 -12.42 22.00
N GLU A 30 -27.57 -13.47 22.55
CA GLU A 30 -27.40 -14.87 22.11
C GLU A 30 -27.75 -15.13 20.64
N GLU A 31 -28.49 -14.22 19.99
CA GLU A 31 -28.97 -14.39 18.62
C GLU A 31 -27.89 -14.15 17.54
N THR A 32 -26.75 -13.53 17.88
CA THR A 32 -25.64 -13.24 16.92
C THR A 32 -24.39 -14.09 17.21
N PHE A 33 -24.53 -15.20 17.94
CA PHE A 33 -23.41 -15.93 18.54
C PHE A 33 -22.56 -16.77 17.56
N SER A 34 -23.11 -17.19 16.42
CA SER A 34 -22.41 -18.03 15.44
C SER A 34 -21.35 -17.27 14.62
N GLU A 35 -21.59 -16.01 14.26
CA GLU A 35 -20.61 -15.16 13.53
C GLU A 35 -19.60 -14.47 14.47
N ILE A 36 -19.97 -14.21 15.73
CA ILE A 36 -19.18 -13.42 16.70
C ILE A 36 -18.05 -14.20 17.39
N SER A 37 -18.06 -15.54 17.35
CA SER A 37 -17.05 -16.37 18.06
C SER A 37 -15.59 -16.10 17.63
N SER A 38 -15.37 -15.58 16.42
CA SER A 38 -14.05 -15.11 15.96
C SER A 38 -13.80 -13.62 16.27
N LEU A 39 -14.85 -12.82 16.44
CA LEU A 39 -14.81 -11.35 16.53
C LEU A 39 -14.59 -10.83 17.95
N GLY A 40 -15.17 -11.46 18.98
CA GLY A 40 -14.97 -11.08 20.38
C GLY A 40 -13.52 -11.26 20.87
N LYS A 41 -12.75 -12.12 20.19
CA LYS A 41 -11.30 -12.32 20.42
C LYS A 41 -10.43 -11.31 19.67
N HIS A 42 -10.99 -10.60 18.69
CA HIS A 42 -10.21 -9.68 17.87
C HIS A 42 -9.75 -8.48 18.73
N PRO A 43 -8.43 -8.20 18.82
CA PRO A 43 -7.91 -7.16 19.71
C PRO A 43 -8.46 -5.77 19.41
N LEU A 44 -8.82 -5.53 18.14
CA LEU A 44 -9.47 -4.28 17.70
C LEU A 44 -10.82 -4.04 18.38
N TYR A 45 -11.69 -5.05 18.44
CA TYR A 45 -13.03 -4.90 19.02
C TYR A 45 -12.96 -4.63 20.53
N LYS A 46 -12.05 -5.31 21.23
CA LYS A 46 -11.77 -5.04 22.65
C LYS A 46 -11.30 -3.61 22.86
N LYS A 47 -10.40 -3.11 22.00
CA LYS A 47 -9.90 -1.74 22.06
C LYS A 47 -11.03 -0.72 21.87
N ILE A 48 -11.89 -0.91 20.86
CA ILE A 48 -13.04 -0.02 20.60
C ILE A 48 -13.98 0.02 21.80
N ARG A 49 -14.35 -1.14 22.36
CA ARG A 49 -15.21 -1.20 23.54
C ARG A 49 -14.58 -0.55 24.77
N LEU A 50 -13.27 -0.69 24.96
CA LEU A 50 -12.55 -0.05 26.06
C LEU A 50 -12.59 1.48 25.93
N GLU A 51 -12.35 2.01 24.74
CA GLU A 51 -12.37 3.45 24.49
C GLU A 51 -13.79 4.03 24.64
N LEU A 52 -14.82 3.31 24.18
CA LEU A 52 -16.22 3.71 24.41
C LEU A 52 -16.59 3.69 25.90
N LYS A 53 -16.13 2.68 26.66
CA LYS A 53 -16.33 2.63 28.13
C LYS A 53 -15.63 3.77 28.86
N ARG A 54 -14.56 4.32 28.30
CA ARG A 54 -13.85 5.50 28.83
C ARG A 54 -14.57 6.82 28.53
N GLY A 55 -15.75 6.77 27.89
CA GLY A 55 -16.53 7.95 27.53
C GLY A 55 -16.10 8.63 26.25
N LYS A 56 -15.22 8.02 25.44
CA LYS A 56 -14.84 8.57 24.14
C LYS A 56 -15.93 8.36 23.11
N THR A 57 -16.02 9.29 22.16
CA THR A 57 -16.92 9.17 21.01
C THR A 57 -16.50 8.01 20.11
N LEU A 58 -17.43 7.49 19.31
CA LEU A 58 -17.10 6.41 18.38
C LEU A 58 -16.07 6.87 17.32
N SER A 59 -16.14 8.15 16.93
CA SER A 59 -15.19 8.77 16.01
C SER A 59 -13.75 8.78 16.55
N GLU A 60 -13.57 9.04 17.85
CA GLU A 60 -12.27 9.01 18.53
C GLU A 60 -11.74 7.59 18.70
N ALA A 61 -12.60 6.62 19.02
CA ALA A 61 -12.20 5.23 19.10
C ALA A 61 -11.66 4.73 17.76
N LEU A 62 -12.34 5.09 16.65
CA LEU A 62 -11.96 4.76 15.27
C LEU A 62 -10.74 5.53 14.76
N SER A 63 -10.52 6.77 15.20
CA SER A 63 -9.34 7.56 14.81
C SER A 63 -8.03 6.95 15.31
N SER A 64 -8.07 6.21 16.42
CA SER A 64 -6.92 5.50 16.99
C SER A 64 -6.44 4.30 16.15
N MET A 65 -7.14 3.96 15.07
CA MET A 65 -6.81 2.85 14.17
C MET A 65 -6.07 3.32 12.92
N LYS A 66 -4.98 2.61 12.58
CA LYS A 66 -4.20 2.90 11.38
C LYS A 66 -5.00 2.54 10.13
N GLY A 67 -5.17 3.53 9.23
CA GLY A 67 -5.73 3.31 7.90
C GLY A 67 -7.19 3.70 7.72
N PHE A 68 -7.86 4.23 8.75
CA PHE A 68 -9.21 4.76 8.62
C PHE A 68 -9.18 6.15 7.93
N PRO A 69 -9.96 6.37 6.85
CA PRO A 69 -10.01 7.67 6.18
C PRO A 69 -10.58 8.76 7.08
N SER A 70 -9.93 9.94 7.10
CA SER A 70 -10.35 11.09 7.92
C SER A 70 -11.75 11.60 7.57
N PHE A 71 -12.16 11.49 6.31
CA PHE A 71 -13.52 11.88 5.88
C PHE A 71 -14.61 10.98 6.49
N LEU A 72 -14.38 9.67 6.57
CA LEU A 72 -15.34 8.74 7.19
C LEU A 72 -15.47 8.98 8.70
N LEU A 73 -14.38 9.36 9.38
CA LEU A 73 -14.44 9.76 10.79
C LEU A 73 -15.34 10.97 11.01
N LYS A 74 -15.28 11.97 10.11
CA LYS A 74 -16.14 13.17 10.20
C LYS A 74 -17.62 12.86 9.99
N ILE A 75 -17.95 11.86 9.18
CA ILE A 75 -19.34 11.39 9.00
C ILE A 75 -19.84 10.78 10.31
N ILE A 76 -19.03 9.93 10.95
CA ILE A 76 -19.36 9.32 12.24
C ILE A 76 -19.53 10.38 13.32
N GLN A 77 -18.60 11.33 13.40
CA GLN A 77 -18.66 12.42 14.36
C GLN A 77 -19.95 13.23 14.22
N ARG A 78 -20.31 13.66 13.00
CA ARG A 78 -21.57 14.37 12.76
C ARG A 78 -22.80 13.53 13.10
N GLY A 79 -22.76 12.22 12.82
CA GLY A 79 -23.85 11.31 13.16
C GLY A 79 -24.01 11.10 14.66
N ASP A 80 -22.91 11.14 15.42
CA ASP A 80 -22.90 11.08 16.88
C ASP A 80 -23.49 12.39 17.45
N ASP A 81 -23.02 13.55 16.97
CA ASP A 81 -23.50 14.88 17.39
C ASP A 81 -24.98 15.10 17.05
N SER A 82 -25.45 14.58 15.91
CA SER A 82 -26.84 14.73 15.46
C SER A 82 -27.77 13.62 15.98
N GLY A 83 -27.26 12.68 16.78
CA GLY A 83 -28.02 11.50 17.26
C GLY A 83 -28.47 10.54 16.16
N ASN A 84 -27.95 10.67 14.92
CA ASN A 84 -28.30 9.80 13.79
C ASN A 84 -27.12 8.89 13.40
N LEU A 85 -26.63 8.17 14.39
CA LEU A 85 -25.45 7.31 14.25
C LEU A 85 -25.71 6.14 13.29
N ALA A 86 -26.93 5.60 13.24
CA ALA A 86 -27.28 4.51 12.34
C ALA A 86 -27.08 4.88 10.87
N THR A 87 -27.50 6.09 10.46
CA THR A 87 -27.32 6.56 9.08
C THR A 87 -25.85 6.81 8.77
N ALA A 88 -25.10 7.40 9.70
CA ALA A 88 -23.67 7.63 9.54
C ALA A 88 -22.88 6.32 9.38
N LEU A 89 -23.18 5.31 10.19
CA LEU A 89 -22.54 3.99 10.09
C LEU A 89 -22.88 3.27 8.80
N LYS A 90 -24.10 3.43 8.27
CA LYS A 90 -24.48 2.88 6.97
C LYS A 90 -23.60 3.43 5.85
N ILE A 91 -23.46 4.76 5.79
CA ILE A 91 -22.61 5.44 4.80
C ILE A 91 -21.17 4.95 4.90
N VAL A 92 -20.66 4.80 6.13
CA VAL A 92 -19.30 4.31 6.36
C VAL A 92 -19.14 2.85 5.92
N LEU A 93 -20.11 1.99 6.21
CA LEU A 93 -20.09 0.57 5.83
C LEU A 93 -20.08 0.40 4.30
N ASP A 94 -20.86 1.21 3.59
CA ASP A 94 -20.96 1.14 2.13
C ASP A 94 -19.68 1.65 1.44
N HIS A 95 -19.04 2.70 1.99
CA HIS A 95 -17.91 3.37 1.34
C HIS A 95 -16.53 2.92 1.82
N TYR A 96 -16.37 2.46 3.06
CA TYR A 96 -15.09 2.00 3.58
C TYR A 96 -14.43 0.87 2.76
N PRO A 97 -15.13 -0.20 2.32
CA PRO A 97 -14.50 -1.26 1.52
C PRO A 97 -14.02 -0.74 0.16
N VAL A 98 -14.71 0.26 -0.41
CA VAL A 98 -14.30 0.92 -1.66
C VAL A 98 -12.98 1.65 -1.45
N PHE A 99 -12.87 2.49 -0.41
CA PHE A 99 -11.62 3.19 -0.08
C PHE A 99 -10.46 2.24 0.27
N ALA A 100 -10.75 1.17 1.02
CA ALA A 100 -9.76 0.16 1.35
C ALA A 100 -9.19 -0.47 0.07
N ARG A 101 -10.04 -0.84 -0.90
CA ARG A 101 -9.62 -1.38 -2.21
C ARG A 101 -8.83 -0.37 -3.04
N PHE A 102 -9.21 0.90 -3.05
CA PHE A 102 -8.47 1.94 -3.78
C PHE A 102 -7.03 2.08 -3.30
N LYS A 103 -6.81 2.08 -1.98
CA LYS A 103 -5.46 2.19 -1.41
C LYS A 103 -4.54 1.03 -1.83
N PHE A 104 -5.10 -0.16 -2.04
CA PHE A 104 -4.35 -1.30 -2.58
C PHE A 104 -4.03 -1.13 -4.07
N HIS A 105 -5.03 -0.78 -4.90
CA HIS A 105 -4.82 -0.62 -6.34
C HIS A 105 -3.79 0.47 -6.64
N MET A 106 -3.85 1.59 -5.93
CA MET A 106 -2.87 2.67 -6.08
C MET A 106 -1.45 2.18 -5.78
N ARG A 107 -1.24 1.45 -4.68
CA ARG A 107 0.08 0.89 -4.34
C ARG A 107 0.63 -0.03 -5.43
N THR A 108 -0.21 -0.88 -6.00
CA THR A 108 0.20 -1.80 -7.08
C THR A 108 0.52 -1.05 -8.38
N ILE A 109 -0.27 -0.05 -8.74
CA ILE A 109 -0.06 0.78 -9.93
C ILE A 109 1.26 1.56 -9.81
N TYR A 110 1.53 2.21 -8.67
CA TYR A 110 2.78 2.92 -8.44
C TYR A 110 4.00 2.00 -8.50
N ALA A 111 3.89 0.79 -7.95
CA ALA A 111 4.97 -0.18 -8.00
C ALA A 111 5.28 -0.59 -9.45
N TYR A 112 4.25 -0.91 -10.25
CA TYR A 112 4.43 -1.28 -11.66
C TYR A 112 5.04 -0.13 -12.47
N ILE A 113 4.53 1.09 -12.32
CA ILE A 113 5.06 2.28 -13.01
C ILE A 113 6.53 2.51 -12.65
N SER A 114 6.90 2.35 -11.37
CA SER A 114 8.28 2.56 -10.93
C SER A 114 9.27 1.58 -11.57
N VAL A 115 8.91 0.30 -11.70
CA VAL A 115 9.76 -0.73 -12.31
C VAL A 115 9.88 -0.52 -13.81
N THR A 116 8.76 -0.25 -14.48
CA THR A 116 8.74 0.02 -15.92
C THR A 116 9.56 1.26 -16.29
N LEU A 117 9.49 2.32 -15.46
CA LEU A 117 10.28 3.55 -15.68
C LEU A 117 11.79 3.29 -15.59
N VAL A 118 12.22 2.52 -14.59
CA VAL A 118 13.63 2.12 -14.44
C VAL A 118 14.10 1.27 -15.62
N PHE A 119 13.27 0.32 -16.06
CA PHE A 119 13.58 -0.52 -17.22
C PHE A 119 13.69 0.30 -18.51
N LEU A 120 12.75 1.22 -18.74
CA LEU A 120 12.79 2.12 -19.90
C LEU A 120 14.06 2.97 -19.91
N LEU A 121 14.46 3.52 -18.75
CA LEU A 121 15.64 4.35 -18.63
C LEU A 121 16.93 3.55 -18.86
N ALA A 122 17.03 2.33 -18.31
CA ALA A 122 18.14 1.42 -18.56
C ALA A 122 18.22 1.00 -20.04
N PHE A 123 17.07 0.73 -20.67
CA PHE A 123 17.00 0.42 -22.09
C PHE A 123 17.51 1.58 -22.96
N LEU A 124 17.11 2.83 -22.66
CA LEU A 124 17.59 4.00 -23.39
C LEU A 124 19.11 4.20 -23.26
N ILE A 125 19.67 3.97 -22.07
CA ILE A 125 21.12 4.05 -21.84
C ILE A 125 21.85 2.97 -22.67
N TYR A 126 21.36 1.73 -22.62
CA TYR A 126 21.93 0.61 -23.37
C TYR A 126 21.85 0.84 -24.88
N PHE A 127 20.69 1.29 -25.37
CA PHE A 127 20.49 1.64 -26.77
C PHE A 127 21.43 2.76 -27.22
N SER A 128 21.58 3.81 -26.41
CA SER A 128 22.52 4.90 -26.68
C SER A 128 23.97 4.42 -26.78
N TYR A 129 24.38 3.49 -25.92
CA TYR A 129 25.74 2.94 -25.93
C TYR A 129 26.03 2.14 -27.21
N ILE A 130 25.12 1.24 -27.60
CA ILE A 130 25.26 0.46 -28.84
C ILE A 130 25.26 1.39 -30.04
N PHE A 131 24.30 2.31 -30.09
CA PHE A 131 24.18 3.26 -31.19
C PHE A 131 25.48 4.01 -31.40
N THR A 132 26.03 4.66 -30.39
CA THR A 132 27.27 5.43 -30.58
C THR A 132 28.44 4.56 -31.01
N ASN A 133 28.62 3.37 -30.42
CA ASN A 133 29.72 2.47 -30.79
C ASN A 133 29.61 1.94 -32.23
N THR A 134 28.40 1.58 -32.67
CA THR A 134 28.17 1.15 -34.06
C THR A 134 28.35 2.29 -35.04
N TYR A 135 27.91 3.51 -34.69
CA TYR A 135 28.02 4.66 -35.58
C TYR A 135 29.48 5.15 -35.73
N THR A 136 30.27 5.20 -34.65
CA THR A 136 31.69 5.62 -34.74
C THR A 136 32.55 4.63 -35.52
N THR A 137 32.26 3.33 -35.40
CA THR A 137 32.97 2.28 -36.14
C THR A 137 32.54 2.21 -37.61
N ALA A 138 31.26 2.46 -37.91
CA ALA A 138 30.75 2.45 -39.29
C ALA A 138 31.11 3.70 -40.10
N LEU A 139 31.22 4.88 -39.48
CA LEU A 139 31.51 6.15 -40.16
C LEU A 139 32.99 6.55 -40.14
N GLY A 140 33.86 5.76 -39.53
CA GLY A 140 35.31 5.95 -39.61
C GLY A 140 35.79 7.33 -39.14
N ASN A 141 35.58 7.67 -37.87
CA ASN A 141 36.11 8.86 -37.17
C ASN A 141 35.89 10.25 -37.81
N ALA A 142 35.27 10.35 -38.99
CA ALA A 142 34.92 11.62 -39.60
C ALA A 142 33.66 12.14 -38.92
N THR A 143 33.78 13.26 -38.20
CA THR A 143 32.65 13.99 -37.62
C THR A 143 31.69 14.37 -38.74
N PRO A 144 30.51 13.75 -38.84
CA PRO A 144 29.61 14.09 -39.91
C PRO A 144 28.87 15.37 -39.53
N ASP A 145 28.66 16.23 -40.51
CA ASP A 145 27.73 17.35 -40.43
C ASP A 145 26.32 16.80 -40.23
N HIS A 146 26.01 16.43 -39.00
CA HIS A 146 24.76 15.82 -38.64
C HIS A 146 23.70 16.89 -38.32
N PRO A 147 22.43 16.66 -38.70
CA PRO A 147 21.31 17.49 -38.28
C PRO A 147 21.30 17.69 -36.76
N ALA A 148 20.85 18.86 -36.27
CA ALA A 148 20.97 19.27 -34.86
C ALA A 148 20.49 18.21 -33.83
N LEU A 149 19.48 17.41 -34.19
CA LEU A 149 18.99 16.27 -33.39
C LEU A 149 20.08 15.24 -33.07
N PHE A 150 20.91 14.87 -34.04
CA PHE A 150 22.00 13.90 -33.88
C PHE A 150 23.17 14.46 -33.07
N ARG A 151 23.41 15.78 -33.13
CA ARG A 151 24.44 16.46 -32.32
C ARG A 151 24.08 16.42 -30.83
N LEU A 152 22.80 16.58 -30.52
CA LEU A 152 22.25 16.46 -29.16
C LEU A 152 22.42 15.03 -28.62
N PHE A 153 22.20 14.02 -29.48
CA PHE A 153 22.38 12.62 -29.15
C PHE A 153 23.84 12.25 -28.82
N PHE A 154 24.81 12.74 -29.59
CA PHE A 154 26.23 12.50 -29.32
C PHE A 154 26.73 13.15 -28.02
N LEU A 155 26.16 14.31 -27.63
CA LEU A 155 26.46 14.97 -26.36
C LEU A 155 25.98 14.14 -25.16
N VAL A 156 24.77 13.56 -25.29
CA VAL A 156 24.18 12.63 -24.33
C VAL A 156 24.97 11.32 -24.23
N SER A 157 25.62 10.90 -25.32
CA SER A 157 26.41 9.67 -25.34
C SER A 157 27.78 9.77 -24.66
N ASN A 158 28.13 10.89 -24.06
CA ASN A 158 29.35 11.02 -23.28
C ASN A 158 29.37 9.97 -22.14
N PRO A 159 30.46 9.21 -21.94
CA PRO A 159 30.54 8.18 -20.89
C PRO A 159 30.25 8.71 -19.48
N TYR A 160 30.56 9.98 -19.19
CA TYR A 160 30.23 10.61 -17.90
C TYR A 160 28.72 10.84 -17.73
N PHE A 161 27.99 11.10 -18.81
CA PHE A 161 26.54 11.27 -18.80
C PHE A 161 25.83 9.93 -18.57
N ILE A 162 26.32 8.86 -19.21
CA ILE A 162 25.84 7.49 -18.99
C ILE A 162 26.04 7.06 -17.53
N ALA A 163 27.23 7.32 -16.97
CA ALA A 163 27.52 7.01 -15.57
C ALA A 163 26.62 7.79 -14.60
N PHE A 164 26.38 9.08 -14.86
CA PHE A 164 25.47 9.91 -14.06
C PHE A 164 24.04 9.36 -14.04
N PHE A 165 23.49 8.98 -15.21
CA PHE A 165 22.15 8.40 -15.31
C PHE A 165 22.07 7.00 -14.71
N ALA A 166 23.10 6.17 -14.84
CA ALA A 166 23.16 4.85 -14.19
C ALA A 166 23.13 4.98 -12.66
N VAL A 167 23.89 5.92 -12.09
CA VAL A 167 23.85 6.23 -10.65
C VAL A 167 22.49 6.78 -10.24
N ALA A 168 21.88 7.65 -11.06
CA ALA A 168 20.53 8.17 -10.80
C ALA A 168 19.46 7.06 -10.81
N VAL A 169 19.57 6.08 -11.71
CA VAL A 169 18.71 4.89 -11.76
C VAL A 169 18.88 4.04 -10.49
N ILE A 170 20.11 3.78 -10.07
CA ILE A 170 20.40 3.01 -8.84
C ILE A 170 19.88 3.75 -7.61
N ALA A 171 20.10 5.06 -7.53
CA ALA A 171 19.58 5.90 -6.46
C ALA A 171 18.06 5.92 -6.44
N ALA A 172 17.41 6.03 -7.59
CA ALA A 172 15.95 5.96 -7.71
C ALA A 172 15.41 4.58 -7.31
N TYR A 173 16.08 3.49 -7.70
CA TYR A 173 15.73 2.13 -7.28
C TYR A 173 15.85 1.96 -5.76
N LEU A 174 16.94 2.43 -5.15
CA LEU A 174 17.14 2.40 -3.70
C LEU A 174 16.12 3.28 -2.96
N LEU A 175 15.79 4.46 -3.51
CA LEU A 175 14.78 5.36 -2.96
C LEU A 175 13.40 4.73 -3.04
N VAL A 176 13.03 4.12 -4.18
CA VAL A 176 11.78 3.36 -4.33
C VAL A 176 11.73 2.21 -3.33
N ARG A 177 12.84 1.47 -3.15
CA ARG A 177 12.94 0.40 -2.14
C ARG A 177 12.77 0.93 -0.71
N TYR A 178 13.34 2.10 -0.42
CA TYR A 178 13.25 2.76 0.88
C TYR A 178 11.83 3.28 1.17
N VAL A 179 11.20 3.94 0.19
CA VAL A 179 9.86 4.51 0.30
C VAL A 179 8.79 3.41 0.33
N LEU A 180 8.97 2.33 -0.43
CA LEU A 180 8.06 1.19 -0.45
C LEU A 180 8.20 0.24 0.76
N LYS A 181 9.07 0.57 1.75
CA LYS A 181 9.27 -0.16 3.02
C LYS A 181 8.76 -1.59 2.97
N ILE A 182 9.51 -2.47 2.29
CA ILE A 182 9.49 -3.93 2.49
C ILE A 182 8.15 -4.68 2.24
N ASP A 183 7.00 -4.06 1.98
CA ASP A 183 5.73 -4.81 1.83
C ASP A 183 5.57 -5.51 0.46
N LEU A 184 6.19 -4.99 -0.61
CA LEU A 184 5.97 -5.48 -1.98
C LEU A 184 6.71 -6.79 -2.29
N ILE A 185 7.94 -6.95 -1.77
CA ILE A 185 8.75 -8.16 -1.94
C ILE A 185 8.06 -9.36 -1.28
N TYR A 186 7.48 -9.19 -0.08
CA TYR A 186 6.70 -10.25 0.58
C TYR A 186 5.38 -10.57 -0.13
N CYS A 187 4.77 -9.61 -0.85
CA CYS A 187 3.54 -9.84 -1.60
C CYS A 187 3.78 -10.57 -2.94
N VAL A 188 4.87 -10.25 -3.65
CA VAL A 188 5.29 -10.94 -4.87
C VAL A 188 5.82 -12.35 -4.57
N ILE A 189 6.63 -12.52 -3.53
CA ILE A 189 7.15 -13.84 -3.10
C ILE A 189 6.02 -14.77 -2.64
N ARG A 190 4.95 -14.26 -2.03
CA ARG A 190 3.81 -15.10 -1.62
C ARG A 190 2.92 -15.54 -2.79
N ARG A 191 3.05 -14.93 -3.97
CA ARG A 191 2.23 -15.22 -5.16
C ARG A 191 2.87 -16.21 -6.12
N THR A 192 4.17 -16.45 -6.01
CA THR A 192 4.86 -17.55 -6.72
C THR A 192 4.73 -18.85 -5.91
N PRO A 193 4.03 -19.88 -6.41
CA PRO A 193 3.82 -21.15 -5.70
C PRO A 193 5.06 -22.06 -5.73
N VAL A 194 6.27 -21.51 -5.68
CA VAL A 194 7.53 -22.24 -5.98
C VAL A 194 8.43 -22.40 -4.74
N MET A 195 8.22 -21.66 -3.65
CA MET A 195 9.11 -21.73 -2.50
C MET A 195 8.69 -22.82 -1.50
N ASN A 196 9.35 -23.98 -1.63
CA ASN A 196 9.20 -25.18 -0.82
C ASN A 196 9.32 -24.92 0.71
N ARG A 197 8.58 -25.72 1.48
CA ARG A 197 8.26 -25.64 2.93
C ARG A 197 9.46 -25.56 3.89
N ASN A 198 10.70 -25.71 3.39
CA ASN A 198 11.91 -25.84 4.21
C ASN A 198 12.63 -24.52 4.49
N TYR A 199 12.45 -23.47 3.68
CA TYR A 199 13.15 -22.18 3.90
C TYR A 199 12.58 -21.36 5.07
N LEU A 200 11.32 -21.61 5.46
CA LEU A 200 10.68 -20.90 6.57
C LEU A 200 11.28 -21.24 7.95
N ARG A 201 11.99 -22.38 8.09
CA ARG A 201 12.68 -22.73 9.35
C ARG A 201 14.02 -22.02 9.50
N VAL A 202 14.72 -21.74 8.40
CA VAL A 202 16.02 -21.05 8.45
C VAL A 202 15.82 -19.58 8.79
N LEU A 203 14.79 -18.95 8.21
CA LEU A 203 14.48 -17.53 8.44
C LEU A 203 13.91 -17.25 9.84
N SER A 204 13.27 -18.22 10.49
CA SER A 204 12.82 -18.08 11.88
C SER A 204 13.96 -18.19 12.89
N LEU A 205 15.11 -18.75 12.52
CA LEU A 205 16.25 -18.93 13.43
C LEU A 205 17.18 -17.70 13.47
N GLU A 206 17.37 -16.99 12.36
CA GLU A 206 18.15 -15.73 12.36
C GLU A 206 17.41 -14.55 13.02
N PHE A 207 16.07 -14.56 13.04
CA PHE A 207 15.29 -13.48 13.65
C PHE A 207 15.20 -13.57 15.18
N VAL A 208 15.48 -14.72 15.80
CA VAL A 208 15.42 -14.88 17.26
C VAL A 208 16.73 -14.48 17.94
N THR A 209 17.85 -14.41 17.22
CA THR A 209 19.16 -14.02 17.79
C THR A 209 19.45 -12.52 17.73
N MET A 210 18.56 -11.70 17.16
CA MET A 210 18.73 -10.25 16.99
C MET A 210 17.73 -9.38 17.78
N TYR A 211 16.99 -9.94 18.75
CA TYR A 211 16.19 -9.18 19.71
C TYR A 211 16.47 -9.61 21.15
#